data_AF-A0AAW0SLW5-F1
#
_entry.id   AF-A0AAW0SLW5-F1
#
_cell.length_a   1.000
_cell.length_b   1.000
_cell.length_c   1.000
_cell.angle_alpha   90.00
_cell.angle_beta   90.00
_cell.angle_gamma   90.00
#
_symmetry.space_group_name_H-M   'P 1'
#
loop_
_entity.id
_entity.type
_entity.pdbx_description
1 polymer ?
#
loop_
_entity_poly.entity_id
_entity_poly.type
_entity_poly.pdbx_seq_one_letter_code
_entity_poly.pdbx_strand_id
1 'polypeptide(L)'
;MAKIKYFLVTLTALCFFLLVYLNWNTVKLQSSRFRPVPMHKEGFRMVEDIGILKALEVKFLPNFKNPCWYEVRRHNRQPHPQDVQHFQIVPSAMQHRYRSINHADEVLQCLPYFFLIGQPKCATTDIFHRINSHPDVAKPVVKGPNWWTRKRFGMPYVPQPVPLSEYINLFNASKIKGYKQTSGELQDTWEYPRITGDGSTSTLWDSAPTMGYLHHLMTTHKGTNIVQVLLQGRKESNSVPNVRNSSKIDAISYEHAHSHEWNQSPAPQRGIVLPFTVADVIHLILPKSRIIAVFREPVSRLFSSYLFFTKKGDLSPRHFDESVRTSIQKWNACVRQYSDRTCAYNKTLQNAMGVRLYNGLYNIYIKDWLQVFPREQVLVLRMEDYHNNVTKTLASIYHHLGLRSATP
;
A
#
# COMPACT_ATOMS: atom_id res chain seq x y z
N MET A 1 -29.56 -20.27 22.04
CA MET A 1 -28.19 -20.84 22.03
C MET A 1 -27.24 -20.26 20.98
N ALA A 2 -27.65 -19.98 19.74
CA ALA A 2 -26.74 -19.44 18.70
C ALA A 2 -26.15 -18.04 19.02
N LYS A 3 -26.94 -17.12 19.59
CA LYS A 3 -26.46 -15.78 20.01
C LYS A 3 -25.39 -15.82 21.11
N ILE A 4 -25.50 -16.77 22.06
CA ILE A 4 -24.55 -16.94 23.17
C ILE A 4 -23.22 -17.49 22.66
N LYS A 5 -23.24 -18.43 21.71
CA LYS A 5 -22.00 -18.94 21.08
C LYS A 5 -21.31 -17.83 20.28
N TYR A 6 -22.03 -17.06 19.46
CA TYR A 6 -21.47 -15.88 18.78
C TYR A 6 -20.79 -14.90 19.74
N PHE A 7 -21.38 -14.66 20.92
CA PHE A 7 -20.83 -13.76 21.95
C PHE A 7 -19.46 -14.23 22.50
N LEU A 8 -19.31 -15.54 22.75
CA LEU A 8 -18.03 -16.14 23.20
C LEU A 8 -16.94 -16.10 22.12
N VAL A 9 -17.30 -16.32 20.85
CA VAL A 9 -16.35 -16.22 19.71
C VAL A 9 -15.87 -14.78 19.53
N THR A 10 -16.78 -13.80 19.65
CA THR A 10 -16.42 -12.38 19.61
C THR A 10 -15.53 -12.00 20.78
N LEU A 11 -15.72 -12.58 21.97
CA LEU A 11 -14.94 -12.25 23.15
C LEU A 11 -13.46 -12.64 23.00
N THR A 12 -13.15 -13.80 22.41
CA THR A 12 -11.75 -14.24 22.21
C THR A 12 -10.99 -13.29 21.29
N ALA A 13 -11.60 -12.92 20.15
CA ALA A 13 -11.01 -11.97 19.21
C ALA A 13 -10.95 -10.55 19.80
N LEU A 14 -11.99 -10.14 20.54
CA LEU A 14 -12.05 -8.85 21.20
C LEU A 14 -10.96 -8.71 22.27
N CYS A 15 -10.81 -9.69 23.15
CA CYS A 15 -9.74 -9.72 24.15
C CYS A 15 -8.37 -9.68 23.48
N PHE A 16 -8.16 -10.42 22.39
CA PHE A 16 -6.91 -10.35 21.63
C PHE A 16 -6.62 -8.92 21.13
N PHE A 17 -7.57 -8.31 20.41
CA PHE A 17 -7.37 -6.96 19.88
C PHE A 17 -7.21 -5.94 21.01
N LEU A 18 -8.03 -6.01 22.06
CA LEU A 18 -7.89 -5.15 23.23
C LEU A 18 -6.51 -5.29 23.88
N LEU A 19 -5.99 -6.51 24.06
CA LEU A 19 -4.65 -6.70 24.62
C LEU A 19 -3.56 -6.13 23.72
N VAL A 20 -3.64 -6.31 22.40
CA VAL A 20 -2.69 -5.71 21.44
C VAL A 20 -2.78 -4.18 21.45
N TYR A 21 -3.99 -3.63 21.54
CA TYR A 21 -4.22 -2.18 21.54
C TYR A 21 -3.99 -1.51 22.90
N LEU A 22 -4.12 -2.21 24.03
CA LEU A 22 -3.89 -1.70 25.38
C LEU A 22 -2.41 -1.80 25.79
N ASN A 23 -1.72 -2.88 25.39
CA ASN A 23 -0.25 -2.99 25.54
C ASN A 23 0.52 -1.94 24.71
N TRP A 24 -0.19 -1.17 23.87
CA TRP A 24 0.31 -0.02 23.12
C TRP A 24 1.01 1.03 23.97
N ASN A 25 0.55 1.26 25.21
CA ASN A 25 1.16 2.27 26.10
C ASN A 25 2.55 1.86 26.65
N THR A 26 3.04 0.66 26.32
CA THR A 26 4.29 0.10 26.91
C THR A 26 5.37 -0.32 25.92
N VAL A 27 5.19 -0.18 24.60
CA VAL A 27 6.19 -0.70 23.64
C VAL A 27 7.20 0.38 23.24
N LYS A 28 8.33 0.39 23.94
CA LYS A 28 9.56 1.10 23.58
C LYS A 28 10.42 0.20 22.67
N LEU A 29 10.81 0.72 21.50
CA LEU A 29 11.57 0.00 20.47
C LEU A 29 13.08 0.30 20.60
N GLN A 30 13.94 -0.71 20.44
CA GLN A 30 15.41 -0.59 20.48
C GLN A 30 16.11 -1.49 19.44
N SER A 31 17.32 -1.10 19.02
CA SER A 31 18.15 -1.78 18.01
C SER A 31 19.29 -2.63 18.60
N SER A 32 19.69 -3.72 17.94
CA SER A 32 20.98 -4.39 18.20
C SER A 32 21.59 -5.06 16.94
N ARG A 33 22.92 -4.97 16.79
CA ARG A 33 23.77 -5.57 15.73
C ARG A 33 23.96 -7.08 15.93
N PHE A 34 24.01 -7.93 14.87
CA PHE A 34 24.81 -9.19 14.77
C PHE A 34 24.68 -9.98 13.43
N ARG A 35 25.68 -10.81 13.10
CA ARG A 35 26.23 -11.15 11.75
C ARG A 35 25.41 -12.06 10.78
N PRO A 36 25.63 -12.00 9.44
CA PRO A 36 24.84 -12.65 8.38
C PRO A 36 25.27 -14.06 7.94
N VAL A 37 24.30 -14.80 7.35
CA VAL A 37 24.46 -16.09 6.64
C VAL A 37 23.80 -15.96 5.22
N PRO A 38 24.52 -16.06 4.09
CA PRO A 38 24.04 -15.53 2.76
C PRO A 38 23.12 -16.32 1.74
N MET A 39 21.78 -16.39 1.75
CA MET A 39 20.98 -17.18 0.74
C MET A 39 21.27 -17.12 -0.81
N HIS A 40 21.08 -18.28 -1.47
CA HIS A 40 21.38 -18.67 -2.87
C HIS A 40 20.48 -18.11 -4.00
N LYS A 41 21.02 -18.11 -5.24
CA LYS A 41 20.41 -17.62 -6.50
C LYS A 41 19.56 -18.68 -7.20
N GLU A 42 18.30 -18.36 -7.51
CA GLU A 42 17.65 -18.81 -8.76
C GLU A 42 16.40 -17.94 -9.08
N GLY A 43 16.40 -17.32 -10.27
CA GLY A 43 15.20 -17.30 -11.12
C GLY A 43 14.27 -16.08 -11.20
N PHE A 44 14.43 -14.99 -10.43
CA PHE A 44 13.64 -13.78 -10.68
C PHE A 44 14.32 -12.87 -11.71
N ARG A 45 13.86 -12.87 -12.97
CA ARG A 45 14.15 -11.78 -13.92
C ARG A 45 13.41 -10.53 -13.45
N MET A 46 14.03 -9.79 -12.54
CA MET A 46 13.49 -8.50 -12.09
C MET A 46 13.70 -7.46 -13.19
N VAL A 47 12.62 -6.77 -13.53
CA VAL A 47 12.65 -5.60 -14.43
C VAL A 47 13.61 -4.58 -13.84
N GLU A 48 14.61 -4.18 -14.62
CA GLU A 48 15.50 -3.07 -14.30
C GLU A 48 14.66 -1.90 -13.80
N ASP A 49 15.11 -1.29 -12.70
CA ASP A 49 14.36 -0.39 -11.83
C ASP A 49 14.03 0.99 -12.44
N ILE A 50 13.93 1.05 -13.77
CA ILE A 50 13.78 2.26 -14.59
C ILE A 50 12.55 3.05 -14.16
N GLY A 51 11.47 2.41 -13.70
CA GLY A 51 10.24 3.10 -13.30
C GLY A 51 10.40 4.04 -12.10
N ILE A 52 10.88 3.52 -10.96
CA ILE A 52 11.03 4.31 -9.73
C ILE A 52 12.18 5.31 -9.86
N LEU A 53 13.31 4.89 -10.43
CA LEU A 53 14.46 5.78 -10.62
C LEU A 53 14.10 6.93 -11.57
N LYS A 54 13.41 6.66 -12.68
CA LYS A 54 12.90 7.72 -13.57
C LYS A 54 11.95 8.66 -12.83
N ALA A 55 11.09 8.16 -11.94
CA ALA A 55 10.18 9.00 -11.18
C ALA A 55 10.90 9.96 -10.21
N LEU A 56 12.10 9.60 -9.72
CA LEU A 56 12.92 10.45 -8.86
C LEU A 56 13.64 11.58 -9.64
N GLU A 57 13.82 11.41 -10.94
CA GLU A 57 14.47 12.40 -11.82
C GLU A 57 13.47 13.41 -12.40
N VAL A 58 12.17 13.20 -12.21
CA VAL A 58 11.11 14.07 -12.72
C VAL A 58 11.01 15.34 -11.88
N LYS A 59 11.06 16.50 -12.55
CA LYS A 59 10.66 17.78 -11.96
C LYS A 59 9.16 17.99 -12.13
N PHE A 60 8.41 17.93 -11.04
CA PHE A 60 6.96 18.11 -11.07
C PHE A 60 6.57 19.59 -11.28
N LEU A 61 5.49 19.80 -12.03
CA LEU A 61 4.89 21.10 -12.29
C LEU A 61 4.28 21.67 -10.99
N PRO A 62 4.54 22.95 -10.66
CA PRO A 62 4.14 23.53 -9.38
C PRO A 62 2.63 23.78 -9.24
N ASN A 63 1.92 23.98 -10.36
CA ASN A 63 0.51 24.40 -10.37
C ASN A 63 -0.48 23.22 -10.28
N PHE A 64 0.00 21.99 -10.13
CA PHE A 64 -0.83 20.81 -10.00
C PHE A 64 -0.72 20.22 -8.60
N LYS A 65 -1.87 19.87 -7.99
CA LYS A 65 -1.88 19.02 -6.80
C LYS A 65 -1.37 17.61 -7.11
N ASN A 66 -1.82 17.06 -8.24
CA ASN A 66 -1.27 15.81 -8.77
C ASN A 66 0.20 16.05 -9.18
N PRO A 67 1.14 15.14 -8.85
CA PRO A 67 2.51 15.24 -9.34
C PRO A 67 2.54 14.98 -10.85
N CYS A 68 2.63 16.05 -11.64
CA CYS A 68 2.56 16.00 -13.10
C CYS A 68 3.81 16.58 -13.77
N TRP A 69 4.12 16.12 -14.98
CA TRP A 69 5.21 16.62 -15.83
C TRP A 69 4.89 16.39 -17.31
N TYR A 70 5.59 17.09 -18.20
CA TYR A 70 5.50 16.83 -19.64
C TYR A 70 6.57 15.83 -20.07
N GLU A 71 6.16 14.83 -20.86
CA GLU A 71 7.04 13.85 -21.49
C GLU A 71 7.03 14.06 -23.01
N VAL A 72 8.21 14.35 -23.58
CA VAL A 72 8.40 14.51 -25.04
C VAL A 72 8.51 13.14 -25.69
N ARG A 73 7.63 12.83 -26.65
CA ARG A 73 7.69 11.57 -27.42
C ARG A 73 8.41 11.79 -28.75
N ARG A 74 9.67 11.36 -28.85
CA ARG A 74 10.42 11.41 -30.13
C ARG A 74 9.75 10.51 -31.17
N HIS A 75 9.34 11.10 -32.29
CA HIS A 75 8.54 10.51 -33.39
C HIS A 75 9.17 9.33 -34.16
N ASN A 76 10.40 8.89 -33.85
CA ASN A 76 11.14 7.94 -34.70
C ASN A 76 10.82 6.45 -34.47
N ARG A 77 9.69 6.10 -33.88
CA ARG A 77 9.19 4.71 -33.92
C ARG A 77 7.75 4.72 -34.39
N GLN A 78 7.49 4.09 -35.53
CA GLN A 78 6.13 3.68 -35.89
C GLN A 78 5.50 3.00 -34.67
N PRO A 79 4.23 3.27 -34.34
CA PRO A 79 3.57 2.56 -33.26
C PRO A 79 3.66 1.07 -33.55
N HIS A 80 4.33 0.32 -32.66
CA HIS A 80 4.40 -1.12 -32.80
C HIS A 80 2.97 -1.64 -32.66
N PRO A 81 2.54 -2.71 -33.35
CA PRO A 81 1.22 -3.33 -33.15
C PRO A 81 0.89 -3.72 -31.69
N GLN A 82 1.87 -3.63 -30.78
CA GLN A 82 1.77 -3.84 -29.33
C GLN A 82 1.46 -2.55 -28.53
N ASP A 83 1.44 -1.38 -29.16
CA ASP A 83 1.06 -0.10 -28.54
C ASP A 83 -0.46 0.01 -28.33
N VAL A 84 -1.23 -0.91 -28.93
CA VAL A 84 -2.58 -1.29 -28.48
C VAL A 84 -2.41 -2.33 -27.36
N GLN A 85 -1.78 -1.91 -26.26
CA GLN A 85 -1.28 -2.84 -25.26
C GLN A 85 -2.43 -3.43 -24.42
N HIS A 86 -2.46 -4.75 -24.27
CA HIS A 86 -3.32 -5.42 -23.30
C HIS A 86 -2.80 -5.09 -21.90
N PHE A 87 -3.45 -4.14 -21.23
CA PHE A 87 -3.09 -3.70 -19.88
C PHE A 87 -3.14 -4.85 -18.89
N GLN A 88 -2.02 -5.15 -18.25
CA GLN A 88 -1.89 -6.21 -17.25
C GLN A 88 -2.57 -5.85 -15.91
N ILE A 89 -2.64 -4.56 -15.57
CA ILE A 89 -3.32 -4.08 -14.36
C ILE A 89 -4.83 -4.04 -14.54
N VAL A 90 -5.33 -3.83 -15.76
CA VAL A 90 -6.75 -3.65 -16.06
C VAL A 90 -7.38 -5.00 -16.43
N PRO A 91 -8.40 -5.49 -15.70
CA PRO A 91 -9.16 -6.66 -16.10
C PRO A 91 -9.65 -6.56 -17.55
N SER A 92 -9.65 -7.68 -18.29
CA SER A 92 -10.06 -7.74 -19.70
C SER A 92 -11.40 -7.04 -19.97
N ALA A 93 -12.39 -7.28 -19.10
CA ALA A 93 -13.71 -6.64 -19.18
C ALA A 93 -13.70 -5.11 -19.09
N MET A 94 -12.63 -4.48 -18.59
CA MET A 94 -12.48 -3.03 -18.48
C MET A 94 -11.49 -2.43 -19.49
N GLN A 95 -10.88 -3.25 -20.35
CA GLN A 95 -9.95 -2.76 -21.38
C GLN A 95 -10.63 -1.86 -22.40
N HIS A 96 -11.93 -2.02 -22.68
CA HIS A 96 -12.68 -1.12 -23.56
C HIS A 96 -12.75 0.33 -23.06
N ARG A 97 -12.57 0.55 -21.75
CA ARG A 97 -12.48 1.91 -21.16
C ARG A 97 -11.15 2.59 -21.46
N TYR A 98 -10.23 1.84 -22.07
CA TYR A 98 -8.94 2.29 -22.53
C TYR A 98 -8.98 2.55 -24.03
N ARG A 99 -8.95 3.82 -24.41
CA ARG A 99 -8.50 4.25 -25.74
C ARG A 99 -7.51 5.37 -25.48
N SER A 100 -6.26 5.20 -25.90
CA SER A 100 -5.35 6.34 -26.02
C SER A 100 -4.67 6.28 -27.38
N ILE A 101 -4.98 7.25 -28.22
CA ILE A 101 -4.03 7.72 -29.21
C ILE A 101 -4.04 9.23 -29.06
N ASN A 102 -3.03 9.77 -28.37
CA ASN A 102 -2.71 11.18 -28.45
C ASN A 102 -1.42 11.29 -29.24
N HIS A 103 -1.52 11.79 -30.47
CA HIS A 103 -0.40 12.12 -31.36
C HIS A 103 0.17 13.52 -31.07
N ALA A 104 0.34 13.86 -29.79
CA ALA A 104 0.96 15.11 -29.40
C ALA A 104 2.45 14.89 -29.12
N ASP A 105 3.29 15.83 -29.58
CA ASP A 105 4.74 15.81 -29.35
C ASP A 105 5.10 15.86 -27.85
N GLU A 106 4.25 16.51 -27.04
CA GLU A 106 4.34 16.56 -25.59
C GLU A 106 3.06 15.99 -24.94
N VAL A 107 3.23 14.98 -24.07
CA VAL A 107 2.13 14.36 -23.33
C VAL A 107 2.26 14.71 -21.86
N LEU A 108 1.20 15.29 -21.28
CA LEU A 108 1.13 15.46 -19.82
C LEU A 108 1.01 14.09 -19.16
N GLN A 109 1.88 13.81 -18.19
CA GLN A 109 1.83 12.65 -17.33
C GLN A 109 1.52 13.09 -15.91
N CYS A 110 0.72 12.31 -15.17
CA CYS A 110 0.35 12.63 -13.80
C CYS A 110 0.26 11.37 -12.94
N LEU A 111 0.84 11.44 -11.75
CA LEU A 111 0.68 10.46 -10.67
C LEU A 111 -0.47 10.87 -9.74
N PRO A 112 -1.00 9.95 -8.92
CA PRO A 112 -2.12 10.28 -8.03
C PRO A 112 -1.70 11.24 -6.93
N TYR A 113 -2.61 12.16 -6.59
CA TYR A 113 -2.44 13.06 -5.47
C TYR A 113 -2.73 12.38 -4.13
N PHE A 114 -3.69 11.46 -4.09
CA PHE A 114 -4.09 10.81 -2.84
C PHE A 114 -4.12 9.28 -2.91
N PHE A 115 -3.97 8.65 -1.74
CA PHE A 115 -4.07 7.21 -1.57
C PHE A 115 -5.17 6.87 -0.57
N LEU A 116 -6.16 6.11 -1.01
CA LEU A 116 -7.12 5.46 -0.11
C LEU A 116 -6.60 4.07 0.24
N ILE A 117 -5.91 4.03 1.37
CA ILE A 117 -5.35 2.81 1.98
C ILE A 117 -6.33 2.26 3.02
N GLY A 118 -6.00 1.11 3.61
CA GLY A 118 -6.81 0.54 4.67
C GLY A 118 -6.83 -0.98 4.59
N GLN A 119 -7.94 -1.56 5.02
CA GLN A 119 -8.07 -3.01 5.07
C GLN A 119 -9.30 -3.46 4.29
N PRO A 120 -9.27 -4.65 3.64
CA PRO A 120 -10.47 -5.22 3.04
C PRO A 120 -11.60 -5.27 4.07
N LYS A 121 -12.84 -5.10 3.61
CA LYS A 121 -14.06 -5.14 4.42
C LYS A 121 -14.28 -3.93 5.36
N CYS A 122 -13.64 -2.79 5.07
CA CYS A 122 -13.83 -1.50 5.76
C CYS A 122 -14.51 -0.44 4.86
N ALA A 123 -15.48 -0.83 4.01
CA ALA A 123 -16.20 0.08 3.09
C ALA A 123 -15.36 0.90 2.08
N THR A 124 -14.06 0.61 1.92
CA THR A 124 -13.14 1.38 1.05
C THR A 124 -13.62 1.52 -0.40
N THR A 125 -14.38 0.57 -0.93
CA THR A 125 -14.92 0.62 -2.31
C THR A 125 -15.99 1.68 -2.46
N ASP A 126 -16.91 1.76 -1.50
CA ASP A 126 -17.99 2.74 -1.50
C ASP A 126 -17.44 4.15 -1.25
N ILE A 127 -16.54 4.31 -0.26
CA ILE A 127 -15.87 5.59 0.00
C ILE A 127 -15.10 6.07 -1.22
N PHE A 128 -14.28 5.21 -1.83
CA PHE A 128 -13.54 5.57 -3.04
C PHE A 128 -14.47 5.93 -4.20
N HIS A 129 -15.57 5.18 -4.37
CA HIS A 129 -16.56 5.49 -5.40
C HIS A 129 -17.14 6.90 -5.21
N ARG A 130 -17.52 7.27 -3.98
CA ARG A 130 -18.12 8.57 -3.66
C ARG A 130 -17.13 9.73 -3.79
N ILE A 131 -15.86 9.55 -3.38
CA ILE A 131 -14.81 10.54 -3.65
C ILE A 131 -14.71 10.82 -5.15
N ASN A 132 -14.75 9.78 -5.98
CA ASN A 132 -14.67 9.90 -7.44
C ASN A 132 -15.96 10.39 -8.11
N SER A 133 -17.03 10.63 -7.35
CA SER A 133 -18.24 11.30 -7.84
C SER A 133 -18.15 12.83 -7.66
N HIS A 134 -17.13 13.34 -6.95
CA HIS A 134 -16.92 14.77 -6.79
C HIS A 134 -16.42 15.39 -8.10
N PRO A 135 -16.95 16.55 -8.54
CA PRO A 135 -16.60 17.16 -9.84
C PRO A 135 -15.13 17.52 -10.01
N ASP A 136 -14.44 17.79 -8.90
CA ASP A 136 -13.02 18.15 -8.89
C ASP A 136 -12.09 16.91 -8.79
N VAL A 137 -12.63 15.71 -8.90
CA VAL A 137 -11.88 14.44 -8.87
C VAL A 137 -11.99 13.74 -10.22
N ALA A 138 -10.83 13.53 -10.85
CA ALA A 138 -10.69 12.73 -12.06
C ALA A 138 -10.71 11.23 -11.70
N LYS A 139 -11.83 10.57 -12.02
CA LYS A 139 -12.04 9.14 -11.78
C LYS A 139 -11.01 8.27 -12.53
N PRO A 140 -10.20 7.47 -11.82
CA PRO A 140 -9.24 6.56 -12.46
C PRO A 140 -9.96 5.37 -13.12
N VAL A 141 -9.26 4.68 -14.02
CA VAL A 141 -9.81 3.51 -14.74
C VAL A 141 -10.22 2.39 -13.78
N VAL A 142 -9.40 2.14 -12.75
CA VAL A 142 -9.65 1.12 -11.72
C VAL A 142 -9.37 1.69 -10.33
N LYS A 143 -10.14 1.24 -9.33
CA LYS A 143 -9.92 1.64 -7.93
C LYS A 143 -8.58 1.16 -7.38
N GLY A 144 -8.30 -0.13 -7.54
CA GLY A 144 -7.18 -0.80 -6.86
C GLY A 144 -6.19 -1.37 -7.88
N PRO A 145 -5.32 -0.54 -8.46
CA PRO A 145 -4.30 -1.01 -9.41
C PRO A 145 -3.31 -1.98 -8.75
N ASN A 146 -3.02 -1.79 -7.47
CA ASN A 146 -2.05 -2.56 -6.68
C ASN A 146 -0.65 -2.55 -7.30
N TRP A 147 -0.30 -1.46 -8.01
CA TRP A 147 0.99 -1.29 -8.64
C TRP A 147 2.09 -1.18 -7.60
N TRP A 148 1.95 -0.30 -6.61
CA TRP A 148 2.88 -0.20 -5.46
C TRP A 148 3.02 -1.48 -4.64
N THR A 149 2.13 -2.47 -4.83
CA THR A 149 2.18 -3.73 -4.08
C THR A 149 2.44 -4.94 -4.96
N ARG A 150 1.43 -5.77 -5.21
CA ARG A 150 1.61 -7.12 -5.78
C ARG A 150 1.67 -7.16 -7.30
N LYS A 151 1.02 -6.22 -8.00
CA LYS A 151 0.92 -6.30 -9.48
C LYS A 151 2.18 -5.84 -10.19
N ARG A 152 2.94 -4.88 -9.63
CA ARG A 152 4.17 -4.41 -10.28
C ARG A 152 5.19 -5.52 -10.47
N PHE A 153 5.30 -6.47 -9.54
CA PHE A 153 6.37 -7.48 -9.54
C PHE A 153 6.00 -8.79 -10.22
N GLY A 154 4.85 -8.83 -10.90
CA GLY A 154 4.27 -10.06 -11.42
C GLY A 154 3.49 -10.84 -10.35
N MET A 155 2.42 -11.49 -10.80
CA MET A 155 1.56 -12.37 -10.02
C MET A 155 1.49 -13.72 -10.75
N PRO A 156 1.04 -14.82 -10.11
CA PRO A 156 0.89 -16.11 -10.79
C PRO A 156 0.04 -16.06 -12.09
N TYR A 157 -0.83 -15.05 -12.22
CA TYR A 157 -1.67 -14.82 -13.40
C TYR A 157 -1.27 -13.59 -14.24
N VAL A 158 -0.20 -12.88 -13.84
CA VAL A 158 0.38 -11.73 -14.54
C VAL A 158 1.90 -11.96 -14.52
N PRO A 159 2.43 -12.79 -15.42
CA PRO A 159 3.77 -13.35 -15.27
C PRO A 159 4.90 -12.32 -15.44
N GLN A 160 4.59 -11.13 -15.97
CA GLN A 160 5.55 -10.08 -16.21
C GLN A 160 5.36 -8.92 -15.22
N PRO A 161 6.44 -8.23 -14.81
CA PRO A 161 6.32 -7.00 -14.05
C PRO A 161 5.62 -5.90 -14.87
N VAL A 162 4.88 -5.03 -14.18
CA VAL A 162 4.11 -3.98 -14.84
C VAL A 162 4.87 -2.64 -14.82
N PRO A 163 5.14 -2.03 -15.99
CA PRO A 163 5.88 -0.77 -16.05
C PRO A 163 5.13 0.41 -15.42
N LEU A 164 5.88 1.43 -15.00
CA LEU A 164 5.32 2.66 -14.43
C LEU A 164 4.40 3.39 -15.41
N SER A 165 4.70 3.36 -16.71
CA SER A 165 3.87 3.98 -17.75
C SER A 165 2.43 3.46 -17.75
N GLU A 166 2.25 2.15 -17.58
CA GLU A 166 0.92 1.54 -17.46
C GLU A 166 0.18 2.03 -16.21
N TYR A 167 0.88 2.20 -15.09
CA TYR A 167 0.29 2.78 -13.87
C TYR A 167 -0.14 4.24 -14.07
N ILE A 168 0.71 5.07 -14.68
CA ILE A 168 0.41 6.48 -14.98
C ILE A 168 -0.83 6.60 -15.87
N ASN A 169 -0.95 5.75 -16.89
CA ASN A 169 -2.07 5.78 -17.83
C ASN A 169 -3.44 5.55 -17.18
N LEU A 170 -3.50 4.96 -15.98
CA LEU A 170 -4.76 4.72 -15.24
C LEU A 170 -5.43 6.02 -14.76
N PHE A 171 -4.66 7.10 -14.65
CA PHE A 171 -5.14 8.38 -14.11
C PHE A 171 -5.61 9.33 -15.20
N ASN A 172 -5.29 9.04 -16.47
CA ASN A 172 -5.64 9.81 -17.66
C ASN A 172 -5.44 11.33 -17.47
N ALA A 173 -4.22 11.80 -17.72
CA ALA A 173 -3.85 13.20 -17.56
C ALA A 173 -4.72 14.20 -18.34
N SER A 174 -5.35 13.79 -19.45
CA SER A 174 -6.30 14.65 -20.18
C SER A 174 -7.55 14.99 -19.37
N LYS A 175 -7.93 14.18 -18.37
CA LYS A 175 -9.03 14.47 -17.44
C LYS A 175 -8.61 15.33 -16.25
N ILE A 176 -7.30 15.47 -16.05
CA ILE A 176 -6.70 16.34 -15.03
C ILE A 176 -6.59 17.75 -15.58
N LYS A 177 -6.27 17.88 -16.88
CA LYS A 177 -6.52 19.11 -17.66
C LYS A 177 -8.05 19.31 -17.80
N GLY A 178 -8.53 20.52 -17.54
CA GLY A 178 -9.86 20.93 -17.98
C GLY A 178 -9.70 21.75 -19.27
N TYR A 179 -10.64 21.63 -20.21
CA TYR A 179 -10.74 22.54 -21.36
C TYR A 179 -12.00 23.40 -21.19
N LYS A 180 -11.95 24.69 -21.54
CA LYS A 180 -13.15 25.52 -21.68
C LYS A 180 -13.29 25.86 -23.17
N GLN A 181 -14.46 25.64 -23.73
CA GLN A 181 -14.78 26.12 -25.07
C GLN A 181 -15.32 27.54 -24.93
N THR A 182 -14.56 28.51 -25.41
CA THR A 182 -14.98 29.91 -25.47
C THR A 182 -15.02 30.27 -26.95
N SER A 183 -16.21 30.63 -27.45
CA SER A 183 -16.38 31.18 -28.81
C SER A 183 -15.78 30.30 -29.94
N GLY A 184 -16.00 28.98 -29.87
CA GLY A 184 -15.57 28.05 -30.94
C GLY A 184 -14.10 27.63 -30.88
N GLU A 185 -13.28 28.26 -30.04
CA GLU A 185 -11.89 27.89 -29.78
C GLU A 185 -11.75 27.21 -28.41
N LEU A 186 -10.94 26.15 -28.36
CA LEU A 186 -10.55 25.50 -27.11
C LEU A 186 -9.42 26.32 -26.49
N GLN A 187 -9.72 27.09 -25.44
CA GLN A 187 -8.69 27.77 -24.66
C GLN A 187 -8.41 27.02 -23.36
N ASP A 188 -7.12 26.85 -23.05
CA ASP A 188 -6.64 26.34 -21.77
C ASP A 188 -6.97 27.37 -20.67
N THR A 189 -8.15 27.24 -20.05
CA THR A 189 -8.59 28.12 -18.96
C THR A 189 -9.20 27.33 -17.82
N TRP A 190 -8.40 26.93 -16.81
CA TRP A 190 -8.95 26.58 -15.48
C TRP A 190 -8.04 26.98 -14.33
N GLU A 191 -8.68 27.62 -13.35
CA GLU A 191 -8.14 28.16 -12.09
C GLU A 191 -7.79 27.06 -11.07
N TYR A 192 -8.27 25.81 -11.23
CA TYR A 192 -8.01 24.68 -10.31
C TYR A 192 -8.01 23.29 -10.99
N PRO A 193 -6.84 22.63 -11.19
CA PRO A 193 -6.75 21.28 -11.77
C PRO A 193 -7.44 20.20 -10.92
N ARG A 194 -8.10 19.22 -11.57
CA ARG A 194 -8.74 18.08 -10.88
C ARG A 194 -7.69 17.17 -10.24
N ILE A 195 -8.02 16.57 -9.11
CA ILE A 195 -7.15 15.57 -8.45
C ILE A 195 -7.50 14.15 -8.86
N THR A 196 -6.57 13.21 -8.70
CA THR A 196 -6.83 11.77 -8.88
C THR A 196 -6.19 10.96 -7.75
N GLY A 197 -6.58 9.70 -7.59
CA GLY A 197 -6.13 8.88 -6.46
C GLY A 197 -6.06 7.38 -6.72
N ASP A 198 -5.22 6.71 -5.94
CA ASP A 198 -5.09 5.24 -5.91
C ASP A 198 -5.84 4.68 -4.69
N GLY A 199 -6.76 3.75 -4.91
CA GLY A 199 -7.57 3.09 -3.88
C GLY A 199 -7.11 1.67 -3.51
N SER A 200 -5.83 1.35 -3.66
CA SER A 200 -5.29 0.04 -3.28
C SER A 200 -5.15 -0.14 -1.77
N THR A 201 -6.13 -0.81 -1.17
CA THR A 201 -6.12 -1.10 0.28
C THR A 201 -4.88 -1.88 0.72
N SER A 202 -4.35 -2.77 -0.11
CA SER A 202 -3.18 -3.58 0.25
C SER A 202 -1.90 -2.77 0.42
N THR A 203 -1.87 -1.51 -0.04
CA THR A 203 -0.72 -0.62 0.13
C THR A 203 -0.43 -0.34 1.60
N LEU A 204 -1.42 -0.40 2.50
CA LEU A 204 -1.19 -0.16 3.94
C LEU A 204 -0.23 -1.17 4.59
N TRP A 205 -0.31 -2.45 4.22
CA TRP A 205 0.26 -3.56 5.01
C TRP A 205 1.29 -4.41 4.26
N ASP A 206 1.71 -3.95 3.08
CA ASP A 206 2.65 -4.58 2.15
C ASP A 206 2.34 -6.04 1.75
N SER A 207 2.55 -6.37 0.48
CA SER A 207 2.41 -7.75 0.01
C SER A 207 3.75 -8.50 0.11
N ALA A 208 3.72 -9.84 0.13
CA ALA A 208 4.95 -10.64 0.10
C ALA A 208 5.87 -10.27 -1.09
N PRO A 209 5.35 -10.13 -2.33
CA PRO A 209 6.14 -9.64 -3.46
C PRO A 209 6.78 -8.27 -3.20
N THR A 210 6.05 -7.37 -2.53
CA THR A 210 6.56 -6.03 -2.17
C THR A 210 7.75 -6.13 -1.22
N MET A 211 7.61 -6.90 -0.13
CA MET A 211 8.70 -7.07 0.84
C MET A 211 9.91 -7.78 0.23
N GLY A 212 9.70 -8.77 -0.65
CA GLY A 212 10.77 -9.43 -1.39
C GLY A 212 11.52 -8.48 -2.32
N TYR A 213 10.79 -7.62 -3.04
CA TYR A 213 11.40 -6.61 -3.91
C TYR A 213 12.19 -5.57 -3.11
N LEU A 214 11.59 -4.99 -2.05
CA LEU A 214 12.27 -4.00 -1.22
C LEU A 214 13.54 -4.59 -0.57
N HIS A 215 13.52 -5.88 -0.22
CA HIS A 215 14.70 -6.58 0.27
C HIS A 215 15.76 -6.68 -0.82
N HIS A 216 15.38 -7.11 -2.04
CA HIS A 216 16.31 -7.18 -3.17
C HIS A 216 16.92 -5.82 -3.51
N LEU A 217 16.11 -4.76 -3.54
CA LEU A 217 16.57 -3.39 -3.77
C LEU A 217 17.72 -3.05 -2.81
N MET A 218 17.56 -3.41 -1.54
CA MET A 218 18.59 -3.15 -0.54
C MET A 218 19.84 -3.98 -0.69
N THR A 219 19.71 -5.26 -1.06
CA THR A 219 20.86 -6.16 -1.14
C THR A 219 21.68 -5.89 -2.40
N THR A 220 21.01 -5.63 -3.51
CA THR A 220 21.63 -5.49 -4.83
C THR A 220 22.09 -4.06 -5.09
N HIS A 221 21.39 -3.05 -4.54
CA HIS A 221 21.68 -1.63 -4.75
C HIS A 221 22.13 -0.91 -3.47
N LYS A 222 22.72 -1.63 -2.50
CA LYS A 222 23.17 -1.10 -1.20
C LYS A 222 24.01 0.20 -1.28
N GLY A 223 24.78 0.36 -2.36
CA GLY A 223 25.63 1.52 -2.61
C GLY A 223 24.97 2.68 -3.36
N THR A 224 23.68 2.58 -3.71
CA THR A 224 22.96 3.63 -4.43
C THR A 224 22.36 4.67 -3.49
N ASN A 225 22.21 5.89 -3.99
CA ASN A 225 21.66 7.03 -3.25
C ASN A 225 20.26 6.73 -2.69
N ILE A 226 19.41 6.00 -3.43
CA ILE A 226 18.04 5.68 -3.01
C ILE A 226 17.98 4.87 -1.71
N VAL A 227 18.85 3.86 -1.56
CA VAL A 227 18.90 3.03 -0.34
C VAL A 227 19.39 3.87 0.84
N GLN A 228 20.39 4.73 0.61
CA GLN A 228 20.90 5.62 1.65
C GLN A 228 19.86 6.65 2.08
N VAL A 229 19.12 7.25 1.15
CA VAL A 229 18.04 8.21 1.44
C VAL A 229 16.90 7.55 2.21
N LEU A 230 16.46 6.36 1.81
CA LEU A 230 15.44 5.61 2.55
C LEU A 230 15.88 5.28 3.98
N LEU A 231 17.17 4.95 4.17
CA LEU A 231 17.73 4.70 5.50
C LEU A 231 17.95 5.98 6.33
N GLN A 232 18.29 7.11 5.70
CA GLN A 232 18.51 8.41 6.35
C GLN A 232 17.19 9.06 6.78
N GLY A 233 16.16 9.03 5.94
CA GLY A 233 14.85 9.63 6.24
C GLY A 233 14.20 9.08 7.53
N ARG A 234 14.44 7.80 7.86
CA ARG A 234 13.99 7.22 9.14
C ARG A 234 14.90 7.51 10.34
N LYS A 235 16.17 7.88 10.12
CA LYS A 235 17.09 8.26 11.20
C LYS A 235 16.80 9.67 11.73
N GLU A 236 16.48 10.62 10.85
CA GLU A 236 16.20 12.01 11.24
C GLU A 236 14.84 12.19 11.96
N SER A 237 13.87 11.31 11.67
CA SER A 237 12.56 11.26 12.36
C SER A 237 12.68 10.83 13.85
N ASN A 238 13.83 10.35 14.29
CA ASN A 238 14.05 9.79 15.62
C ASN A 238 15.01 10.64 16.47
N SER A 239 14.48 11.62 17.20
CA SER A 239 15.04 11.99 18.51
C SER A 239 14.77 10.83 19.49
N VAL A 240 15.64 9.83 19.49
CA VAL A 240 15.48 8.57 20.26
C VAL A 240 15.62 8.83 21.77
N PRO A 241 14.61 8.55 22.61
CA PRO A 241 14.80 8.43 24.05
C PRO A 241 15.54 7.14 24.39
N ASN A 242 16.61 7.29 25.17
CA ASN A 242 17.51 6.28 25.67
C ASN A 242 16.81 5.30 26.64
N VAL A 243 16.65 3.99 26.33
CA VAL A 243 16.04 3.02 27.29
C VAL A 243 16.61 1.62 27.18
N ARG A 244 17.65 1.31 27.97
CA ARG A 244 18.15 -0.05 28.22
C ARG A 244 17.03 -1.02 28.69
N ASN A 245 17.02 -2.22 28.12
CA ASN A 245 16.33 -3.48 28.52
C ASN A 245 15.08 -3.91 27.74
N SER A 246 15.26 -4.73 26.70
CA SER A 246 14.27 -5.68 26.15
C SER A 246 14.98 -6.80 25.35
N SER A 247 14.53 -8.05 25.47
CA SER A 247 15.20 -9.29 25.01
C SER A 247 14.64 -9.95 23.74
N LYS A 248 13.68 -9.33 23.02
CA LYS A 248 13.06 -9.91 21.80
C LYS A 248 13.75 -9.44 20.52
N ILE A 249 13.87 -10.32 19.53
CA ILE A 249 14.63 -10.07 18.30
C ILE A 249 13.78 -9.30 17.28
N ASP A 250 14.14 -8.03 17.05
CA ASP A 250 13.88 -7.34 15.80
C ASP A 250 15.01 -7.70 14.83
N ALA A 251 14.73 -8.49 13.79
CA ALA A 251 15.77 -8.95 12.88
C ALA A 251 16.28 -7.78 12.00
N ILE A 252 17.28 -7.04 12.48
CA ILE A 252 18.05 -6.07 11.70
C ILE A 252 19.54 -6.26 11.99
N SER A 253 20.32 -6.61 10.96
CA SER A 253 21.76 -6.36 10.95
C SER A 253 22.31 -6.37 9.53
N TYR A 254 23.10 -5.33 9.21
CA TYR A 254 23.54 -4.98 7.86
C TYR A 254 25.06 -5.12 7.63
N GLU A 255 25.80 -5.78 8.51
CA GLU A 255 27.22 -5.45 8.70
C GLU A 255 28.30 -6.47 8.28
N HIS A 256 28.04 -7.72 7.86
CA HIS A 256 29.16 -8.61 7.47
C HIS A 256 28.85 -9.55 6.31
N ALA A 257 29.03 -9.12 5.07
CA ALA A 257 29.03 -10.03 3.92
C ALA A 257 30.40 -9.97 3.22
N HIS A 258 31.36 -10.70 3.80
CA HIS A 258 32.55 -11.15 3.09
C HIS A 258 32.59 -12.69 3.12
N SER A 259 33.14 -13.23 2.04
CA SER A 259 33.57 -14.62 1.77
C SER A 259 32.51 -15.74 1.72
N HIS A 260 32.38 -16.25 0.49
CA HIS A 260 32.41 -17.65 0.07
C HIS A 260 31.82 -18.71 1.02
N GLU A 261 30.63 -19.20 0.65
CA GLU A 261 30.25 -20.63 0.66
C GLU A 261 28.72 -20.72 0.56
N TRP A 262 28.23 -20.85 -0.67
CA TRP A 262 26.82 -21.09 -0.98
C TRP A 262 26.76 -22.31 -1.85
N ASN A 263 26.56 -23.48 -1.25
CA ASN A 263 25.99 -24.63 -1.92
C ASN A 263 25.37 -25.57 -0.89
N GLN A 264 24.11 -25.92 -1.15
CA GLN A 264 23.23 -26.89 -0.48
C GLN A 264 22.28 -26.34 0.61
N SER A 265 20.99 -26.69 0.44
CA SER A 265 19.88 -26.71 1.44
C SER A 265 18.87 -25.52 1.52
N PRO A 266 17.62 -25.77 1.97
CA PRO A 266 16.38 -25.51 1.21
C PRO A 266 15.51 -24.36 1.76
N ALA A 267 14.72 -23.74 0.87
CA ALA A 267 13.53 -22.88 1.09
C ALA A 267 13.56 -21.80 2.21
N PRO A 268 13.12 -20.55 1.93
CA PRO A 268 13.30 -19.42 2.83
C PRO A 268 12.54 -19.59 4.16
N GLN A 269 13.27 -19.60 5.28
CA GLN A 269 12.68 -19.38 6.60
C GLN A 269 13.32 -18.20 7.36
N ARG A 270 12.43 -17.25 7.72
CA ARG A 270 12.39 -16.33 8.89
C ARG A 270 12.57 -14.82 8.62
N GLY A 271 11.45 -14.11 8.74
CA GLY A 271 11.34 -12.99 9.69
C GLY A 271 12.02 -11.66 9.35
N ILE A 272 12.56 -11.47 8.15
CA ILE A 272 13.12 -10.17 7.78
C ILE A 272 11.96 -9.18 7.59
N VAL A 273 11.81 -8.25 8.53
CA VAL A 273 10.99 -7.06 8.31
C VAL A 273 11.92 -5.90 8.06
N LEU A 274 11.76 -5.33 6.87
CA LEU A 274 12.59 -4.23 6.43
C LEU A 274 12.35 -3.00 7.31
N PRO A 275 13.40 -2.18 7.52
CA PRO A 275 13.27 -0.96 8.32
C PRO A 275 12.36 0.07 7.64
N PHE A 276 12.12 -0.05 6.34
CA PHE A 276 11.19 0.77 5.56
C PHE A 276 10.14 -0.12 4.88
N THR A 277 9.10 0.53 4.38
CA THR A 277 7.90 -0.06 3.77
C THR A 277 7.65 0.59 2.42
N VAL A 278 6.56 0.22 1.73
CA VAL A 278 6.14 0.97 0.54
C VAL A 278 5.80 2.43 0.84
N ALA A 279 5.42 2.76 2.09
CA ALA A 279 5.12 4.14 2.47
C ALA A 279 6.34 5.05 2.29
N ASP A 280 7.52 4.58 2.68
CA ASP A 280 8.80 5.29 2.53
C ASP A 280 9.11 5.55 1.04
N VAL A 281 8.89 4.54 0.18
CA VAL A 281 9.08 4.66 -1.27
C VAL A 281 8.09 5.65 -1.90
N ILE A 282 6.81 5.57 -1.49
CA ILE A 282 5.79 6.51 -1.97
C ILE A 282 6.12 7.93 -1.54
N HIS A 283 6.51 8.16 -0.28
CA HIS A 283 6.85 9.48 0.21
C HIS A 283 8.07 10.07 -0.48
N LEU A 284 9.09 9.24 -0.76
CA LEU A 284 10.28 9.69 -1.48
C LEU A 284 9.94 10.27 -2.86
N ILE A 285 8.98 9.66 -3.57
CA ILE A 285 8.58 10.07 -4.93
C ILE A 285 7.46 11.13 -4.88
N LEU A 286 6.53 10.98 -3.94
CA LEU A 286 5.27 11.74 -3.83
C LEU A 286 5.11 12.32 -2.40
N PRO A 287 6.02 13.19 -1.95
CA PRO A 287 6.05 13.63 -0.55
C PRO A 287 4.80 14.43 -0.15
N LYS A 288 4.11 15.05 -1.11
CA LYS A 288 2.91 15.86 -0.90
C LYS A 288 1.59 15.06 -0.93
N SER A 289 1.65 13.73 -1.04
CA SER A 289 0.44 12.92 -1.17
C SER A 289 -0.45 12.95 0.07
N ARG A 290 -1.76 12.95 -0.14
CA ARG A 290 -2.78 12.83 0.93
C ARG A 290 -3.15 11.37 1.14
N ILE A 291 -3.17 10.93 2.39
CA ILE A 291 -3.41 9.53 2.76
C ILE A 291 -4.74 9.44 3.50
N ILE A 292 -5.64 8.59 3.04
CA ILE A 292 -6.91 8.27 3.71
C ILE A 292 -6.84 6.80 4.12
N ALA A 293 -6.75 6.53 5.42
CA ALA A 293 -6.75 5.18 5.98
C ALA A 293 -8.13 4.85 6.57
N VAL A 294 -8.77 3.79 6.07
CA VAL A 294 -10.10 3.37 6.56
C VAL A 294 -10.01 2.08 7.37
N PHE A 295 -10.49 2.13 8.61
CA PHE A 295 -10.56 1.02 9.54
C PHE A 295 -12.00 0.71 9.94
N ARG A 296 -12.19 -0.44 10.56
CA ARG A 296 -13.46 -0.94 11.09
C ARG A 296 -13.15 -1.61 12.42
N GLU A 297 -14.13 -1.77 13.31
CA GLU A 297 -14.02 -2.64 14.47
C GLU A 297 -13.41 -4.01 14.03
N PRO A 298 -12.24 -4.37 14.59
CA PRO A 298 -11.37 -5.41 14.03
C PRO A 298 -11.97 -6.81 14.09
N VAL A 299 -12.81 -7.13 15.08
CA VAL A 299 -13.52 -8.42 15.18
C VAL A 299 -14.56 -8.53 14.07
N SER A 300 -15.39 -7.50 13.91
CA SER A 300 -16.40 -7.42 12.85
C SER A 300 -15.77 -7.45 11.46
N ARG A 301 -14.61 -6.78 11.28
CA ARG A 301 -13.82 -6.88 10.05
C ARG A 301 -13.29 -8.30 9.81
N LEU A 302 -12.74 -8.94 10.84
CA LEU A 302 -12.21 -10.30 10.76
C LEU A 302 -13.30 -11.29 10.35
N PHE A 303 -14.48 -11.21 10.96
CA PHE A 303 -15.63 -12.04 10.62
C PHE A 303 -16.13 -11.77 9.20
N SER A 304 -16.25 -10.50 8.79
CA SER A 304 -16.61 -10.14 7.42
C SER A 304 -15.59 -10.64 6.39
N SER A 305 -14.30 -10.67 6.75
CA SER A 305 -13.24 -11.25 5.93
C SER A 305 -13.39 -12.77 5.84
N TYR A 306 -13.65 -13.46 6.95
CA TYR A 306 -13.89 -14.90 6.97
C TYR A 306 -15.05 -15.28 6.03
N LEU A 307 -16.21 -14.65 6.16
CA LEU A 307 -17.37 -14.90 5.29
C LEU A 307 -17.06 -14.64 3.80
N PHE A 308 -16.27 -13.61 3.50
CA PHE A 308 -15.98 -13.22 2.12
C PHE A 308 -14.95 -14.12 1.43
N PHE A 309 -13.95 -14.61 2.17
CA PHE A 309 -12.82 -15.35 1.60
C PHE A 309 -12.92 -16.87 1.78
N THR A 310 -13.74 -17.36 2.72
CA THR A 310 -14.01 -18.80 2.95
C THR A 310 -15.25 -19.25 2.19
N LYS A 311 -15.41 -18.85 0.91
CA LYS A 311 -16.64 -19.12 0.12
C LYS A 311 -16.93 -20.60 -0.15
N LYS A 312 -15.91 -21.46 -0.03
CA LYS A 312 -16.01 -22.92 -0.17
C LYS A 312 -15.39 -23.53 1.09
N GLY A 313 -16.23 -23.87 2.07
CA GLY A 313 -15.79 -24.41 3.36
C GLY A 313 -16.85 -24.27 4.44
N ASP A 314 -16.54 -24.76 5.65
CA ASP A 314 -17.41 -24.59 6.80
C ASP A 314 -17.48 -23.11 7.20
N LEU A 315 -18.69 -22.54 7.21
CA LEU A 315 -18.99 -21.17 7.63
C LEU A 315 -19.63 -21.13 9.03
N SER A 316 -19.58 -22.24 9.76
CA SER A 316 -20.14 -22.34 11.10
C SER A 316 -19.43 -21.40 12.08
N PRO A 317 -20.15 -20.87 13.08
CA PRO A 317 -19.54 -20.07 14.15
C PRO A 317 -18.43 -20.83 14.88
N ARG A 318 -18.57 -22.17 14.98
CA ARG A 318 -17.60 -23.06 15.60
C ARG A 318 -16.28 -23.07 14.81
N HIS A 319 -16.34 -23.25 13.50
CA HIS A 319 -15.14 -23.25 12.67
C HIS A 319 -14.44 -21.89 12.66
N PHE A 320 -15.21 -20.79 12.66
CA PHE A 320 -14.64 -19.45 12.81
C PHE A 320 -13.88 -19.30 14.14
N ASP A 321 -14.47 -19.73 15.25
CA ASP A 321 -13.86 -19.69 16.59
C ASP A 321 -12.58 -20.52 16.68
N GLU A 322 -12.63 -21.77 16.20
CA GLU A 322 -11.46 -22.66 16.14
C GLU A 322 -10.33 -22.06 15.29
N SER A 323 -10.67 -21.47 14.14
CA SER A 323 -9.71 -20.78 13.27
C SER A 323 -9.10 -19.54 13.93
N VAL A 324 -9.90 -18.77 14.68
CA VAL A 324 -9.44 -17.60 15.45
C VAL A 324 -8.49 -18.04 16.56
N ARG A 325 -8.86 -19.02 17.39
CA ARG A 325 -8.00 -19.54 18.48
C ARG A 325 -6.67 -20.04 17.95
N THR A 326 -6.72 -20.85 16.90
CA THR A 326 -5.51 -21.40 16.26
C THR A 326 -4.61 -20.27 15.71
N SER A 327 -5.21 -19.24 15.09
CA SER A 327 -4.45 -18.09 14.58
C SER A 327 -3.82 -17.25 15.69
N ILE A 328 -4.51 -17.07 16.82
CA ILE A 328 -3.98 -16.40 18.02
C ILE A 328 -2.83 -17.21 18.63
N GLN A 329 -2.95 -18.53 18.71
CA GLN A 329 -1.87 -19.40 19.19
C GLN A 329 -0.61 -19.25 18.32
N LYS A 330 -0.76 -19.23 16.99
CA LYS A 330 0.35 -18.99 16.04
C LYS A 330 0.95 -17.59 16.21
N TRP A 331 0.13 -16.57 16.41
CA TRP A 331 0.59 -15.21 16.72
C TRP A 331 1.39 -15.17 18.02
N ASN A 332 0.84 -15.71 19.11
CA ASN A 332 1.48 -15.75 20.43
C ASN A 332 2.81 -16.51 20.39
N ALA A 333 2.89 -17.59 19.62
CA ALA A 333 4.15 -18.30 19.38
C ALA A 333 5.20 -17.43 18.69
N CYS A 334 4.80 -16.62 17.72
CA CYS A 334 5.70 -15.69 17.05
C CYS A 334 6.16 -14.56 17.99
N VAL A 335 5.24 -13.87 18.67
CA VAL A 335 5.60 -12.71 19.51
C VAL A 335 6.34 -13.08 20.81
N ARG A 336 6.44 -14.37 21.13
CA ARG A 336 7.38 -14.86 22.16
C ARG A 336 8.84 -14.72 21.73
N GLN A 337 9.11 -14.79 20.43
CA GLN A 337 10.47 -14.79 19.86
C GLN A 337 10.81 -13.49 19.14
N TYR A 338 9.82 -12.88 18.48
CA TYR A 338 9.99 -11.70 17.63
C TYR A 338 9.09 -10.55 18.08
N SER A 339 9.32 -9.35 17.53
CA SER A 339 8.42 -8.21 17.76
C SER A 339 7.06 -8.36 17.07
N ASP A 340 6.08 -7.58 17.54
CA ASP A 340 4.75 -7.51 16.93
C ASP A 340 4.83 -7.11 15.46
N ARG A 341 5.67 -6.12 15.12
CA ARG A 341 5.90 -5.70 13.74
C ARG A 341 6.47 -6.84 12.91
N THR A 342 7.45 -7.57 13.45
CA THR A 342 8.02 -8.75 12.80
C THR A 342 6.97 -9.79 12.47
N CYS A 343 6.12 -10.12 13.44
CA CYS A 343 5.05 -11.10 13.26
C CYS A 343 3.95 -10.60 12.31
N ALA A 344 3.62 -9.31 12.33
CA ALA A 344 2.57 -8.73 11.49
C ALA A 344 2.92 -8.74 9.99
N TYR A 345 4.19 -8.58 9.64
CA TYR A 345 4.67 -8.62 8.24
C TYR A 345 5.15 -10.01 7.80
N ASN A 346 5.21 -11.00 8.69
CA ASN A 346 5.67 -12.35 8.37
C ASN A 346 4.65 -13.09 7.50
N LYS A 347 4.93 -13.21 6.18
CA LYS A 347 3.99 -13.83 5.24
C LYS A 347 3.77 -15.32 5.50
N THR A 348 4.80 -16.05 5.92
CA THR A 348 4.68 -17.47 6.27
C THR A 348 3.68 -17.66 7.42
N LEU A 349 3.79 -16.81 8.45
CA LEU A 349 2.83 -16.78 9.55
C LEU A 349 1.43 -16.41 9.07
N GLN A 350 1.29 -15.34 8.27
CA GLN A 350 0.00 -14.90 7.73
C GLN A 350 -0.69 -16.00 6.90
N ASN A 351 0.06 -16.73 6.08
CA ASN A 351 -0.47 -17.82 5.24
C ASN A 351 -0.83 -19.06 6.07
N ALA A 352 -0.14 -19.29 7.19
CA ALA A 352 -0.43 -20.38 8.10
C ALA A 352 -1.68 -20.12 8.97
N MET A 353 -2.18 -18.89 9.06
CA MET A 353 -3.39 -18.56 9.82
C MET A 353 -4.66 -18.94 9.05
N GLY A 354 -5.62 -19.57 9.74
CA GLY A 354 -6.92 -19.93 9.16
C GLY A 354 -7.86 -18.73 8.97
N VAL A 355 -7.56 -17.60 9.62
CA VAL A 355 -8.26 -16.32 9.45
C VAL A 355 -7.26 -15.18 9.27
N ARG A 356 -7.70 -14.09 8.64
CA ARG A 356 -6.87 -12.92 8.39
C ARG A 356 -6.76 -12.00 9.60
N LEU A 357 -6.26 -12.55 10.71
CA LEU A 357 -6.09 -11.88 11.99
C LEU A 357 -5.17 -10.65 11.85
N TYR A 358 -4.04 -10.81 11.16
CA TYR A 358 -3.04 -9.78 10.90
C TYR A 358 -3.63 -8.50 10.28
N ASN A 359 -4.60 -8.60 9.35
CA ASN A 359 -5.24 -7.42 8.75
C ASN A 359 -6.03 -6.57 9.75
N GLY A 360 -6.26 -7.03 10.99
CA GLY A 360 -6.88 -6.28 12.07
C GLY A 360 -5.91 -5.56 12.99
N LEU A 361 -4.60 -5.67 12.78
CA LEU A 361 -3.53 -5.06 13.59
C LEU A 361 -3.20 -3.65 13.07
N TYR A 362 -4.19 -2.77 13.02
CA TYR A 362 -4.09 -1.49 12.32
C TYR A 362 -2.97 -0.59 12.86
N ASN A 363 -2.77 -0.61 14.17
CA ASN A 363 -1.79 0.17 14.89
C ASN A 363 -0.34 -0.09 14.43
N ILE A 364 -0.03 -1.34 14.08
CA ILE A 364 1.30 -1.72 13.57
C ILE A 364 1.54 -1.05 12.21
N TYR A 365 0.60 -1.19 11.29
CA TYR A 365 0.76 -0.69 9.91
C TYR A 365 0.65 0.83 9.83
N ILE A 366 -0.32 1.45 10.51
CA ILE A 366 -0.50 2.90 10.45
C ILE A 366 0.68 3.66 11.08
N LYS A 367 1.38 3.04 12.03
CA LYS A 367 2.60 3.61 12.63
C LYS A 367 3.71 3.76 11.60
N ASP A 368 3.91 2.78 10.71
CA ASP A 368 4.88 2.90 9.63
C ASP A 368 4.54 4.06 8.67
N TRP A 369 3.26 4.32 8.42
CA TRP A 369 2.83 5.46 7.60
C TRP A 369 3.00 6.81 8.30
N LEU A 370 2.66 6.90 9.59
CA LEU A 370 2.79 8.13 10.39
C LEU A 370 4.25 8.49 10.72
N GLN A 371 5.18 7.55 10.62
CA GLN A 371 6.62 7.84 10.74
C GLN A 371 7.19 8.54 9.50
N VAL A 372 6.50 8.43 8.37
CA VAL A 372 6.96 8.87 7.05
C VAL A 372 6.18 10.09 6.59
N PHE A 373 4.85 10.05 6.70
CA PHE A 373 3.98 11.16 6.33
C PHE A 373 3.60 11.98 7.57
N PRO A 374 3.66 13.33 7.48
CA PRO A 374 3.15 14.22 8.51
C PRO A 374 1.70 13.88 8.90
N ARG A 375 1.35 14.09 10.18
CA ARG A 375 0.05 13.72 10.74
C ARG A 375 -1.11 14.34 9.96
N GLU A 376 -0.92 15.55 9.44
CA GLU A 376 -1.87 16.37 8.69
C GLU A 376 -2.12 15.80 7.28
N GLN A 377 -1.18 15.01 6.74
CA GLN A 377 -1.32 14.30 5.48
C GLN A 377 -2.04 12.96 5.63
N VAL A 378 -2.34 12.50 6.86
CA VAL A 378 -2.98 11.20 7.10
C VAL A 378 -4.36 11.38 7.75
N LEU A 379 -5.43 11.21 7.00
CA LEU A 379 -6.79 11.11 7.55
C LEU A 379 -7.11 9.67 7.91
N VAL A 380 -7.42 9.40 9.18
CA VAL A 380 -7.88 8.09 9.65
C VAL A 380 -9.40 8.12 9.83
N LEU A 381 -10.09 7.17 9.22
CA LEU A 381 -11.54 7.03 9.24
C LEU A 381 -11.96 5.72 9.88
N ARG A 382 -13.02 5.78 10.70
CA ARG A 382 -13.74 4.59 11.16
C ARG A 382 -14.94 4.34 10.26
N MET A 383 -15.11 3.09 9.84
CA MET A 383 -16.25 2.68 9.03
C MET A 383 -17.57 2.90 9.79
N GLU A 384 -17.55 2.80 11.11
CA GLU A 384 -18.69 3.05 11.99
C GLU A 384 -19.16 4.50 11.89
N ASP A 385 -18.23 5.47 11.95
CA ASP A 385 -18.56 6.89 11.79
C ASP A 385 -19.07 7.20 10.39
N TYR A 386 -18.43 6.60 9.38
CA TYR A 386 -18.86 6.71 8.00
C TYR A 386 -20.29 6.19 7.80
N HIS A 387 -20.62 5.05 8.40
CA HIS A 387 -21.96 4.48 8.33
C HIS A 387 -23.00 5.35 9.06
N ASN A 388 -22.64 5.89 10.22
CA ASN A 388 -23.52 6.73 11.03
C ASN A 388 -23.81 8.09 10.37
N ASN A 389 -22.82 8.70 9.70
CA ASN A 389 -22.99 9.99 9.04
C ASN A 389 -22.08 10.15 7.81
N VAL A 390 -22.53 9.59 6.69
CA VAL A 390 -21.83 9.63 5.39
C VAL A 390 -21.50 11.07 4.99
N THR A 391 -22.45 12.00 5.11
CA THR A 391 -22.29 13.40 4.69
C THR A 391 -21.15 14.09 5.46
N LYS A 392 -21.13 13.95 6.79
CA LYS A 392 -20.08 14.52 7.64
C LYS A 392 -18.71 13.91 7.32
N THR A 393 -18.65 12.59 7.13
CA THR A 393 -17.39 11.92 6.79
C THR A 393 -16.89 12.31 5.40
N LEU A 394 -17.76 12.42 4.39
CA LEU A 394 -17.39 12.90 3.06
C LEU A 394 -16.91 14.35 3.10
N ALA A 395 -17.57 15.23 3.84
CA ALA A 395 -17.11 16.61 4.03
C ALA A 395 -15.69 16.66 4.65
N SER A 396 -15.41 15.80 5.62
CA SER A 396 -14.06 15.69 6.22
C SER A 396 -13.02 15.19 5.21
N ILE A 397 -13.39 14.25 4.33
CA ILE A 397 -12.53 13.78 3.25
C ILE A 397 -12.27 14.89 2.23
N TYR A 398 -13.29 15.63 1.81
CA TYR A 398 -13.16 16.72 0.86
C TYR A 398 -12.26 17.82 1.41
N HIS A 399 -12.45 18.20 2.68
CA HIS A 399 -11.57 19.14 3.35
C HIS A 399 -10.11 18.64 3.38
N HIS A 400 -9.88 17.37 3.73
CA HIS A 400 -8.54 16.78 3.75
C HIS A 400 -7.86 16.76 2.37
N LEU A 401 -8.63 16.58 1.30
CA LEU A 401 -8.16 16.63 -0.09
C LEU A 401 -8.07 18.08 -0.64
N GLY A 402 -8.50 19.06 0.14
CA GLY A 402 -8.60 20.47 -0.26
C GLY A 402 -9.57 20.68 -1.42
N LEU A 403 -10.65 19.90 -1.48
CA LEU A 403 -11.73 20.05 -2.43
C LEU A 403 -12.74 21.07 -1.91
N ARG A 404 -13.50 21.69 -2.82
CA ARG A 404 -14.65 22.49 -2.43
C ARG A 404 -15.69 21.62 -1.72
N SER A 405 -16.51 22.26 -0.89
CA SER A 405 -17.65 21.60 -0.26
C SER A 405 -18.62 21.12 -1.34
N ALA A 406 -19.20 19.93 -1.14
CA ALA A 406 -20.32 19.51 -1.97
C ALA A 406 -21.48 20.48 -1.76
N THR A 407 -21.94 21.11 -2.83
CA THR A 407 -23.22 21.85 -2.82
C THR A 407 -24.37 20.85 -2.64
N PRO A 408 -25.42 21.20 -1.87
CA PRO A 408 -26.58 20.35 -1.62
C PRO A 408 -27.20 19.74 -2.88
#